data_AF-A0A964BTD1-F1
#
_entry.id   AF-A0A964BTD1-F1
#
_cell.length_a   1.000
_cell.length_b   1.000
_cell.length_c   1.000
_cell.angle_alpha   90.00
_cell.angle_beta   90.00
_cell.angle_gamma   90.00
#
_symmetry.space_group_name_H-M   'P 1'
#
loop_
_entity.id
_entity.type
_entity.pdbx_description
1 polymer ?
#
loop_
_entity_poly.entity_id
_entity_poly.type
_entity_poly.pdbx_seq_one_letter_code
_entity_poly.pdbx_strand_id
1 'polypeptide(L)'
;MNLIKKNWIYCLCLAFFCLWGISPVNAGVLSNKDLTVSVGNQQSWTGRNGTGNLSYYGCDRQCQCIYLTGGKITCRNGVCQTVWQNKDYSYVLSSPITNPRTYPETPTTLTIYSESGVISEAELYPKPFDNLDSRN
;
A
#
# COMPACT_ATOMS: atom_id res chain seq x y z
N MET A 1 19.12 11.79 6.96
CA MET A 1 19.91 10.69 7.57
C MET A 1 21.03 10.33 6.64
N ASN A 2 22.28 10.50 7.08
CA ASN A 2 23.49 10.13 6.34
C ASN A 2 23.98 8.78 6.86
N LEU A 3 24.07 7.76 6.00
CA LEU A 3 24.82 6.53 6.28
C LEU A 3 25.56 6.05 5.02
N ILE A 4 26.86 6.31 5.02
CA ILE A 4 28.00 5.51 4.50
C ILE A 4 28.13 5.31 2.97
N LYS A 5 29.28 5.75 2.45
CA LYS A 5 29.73 5.70 1.04
C LYS A 5 30.16 4.29 0.59
N LYS A 6 29.95 4.07 -0.72
CA LYS A 6 30.64 3.14 -1.67
C LYS A 6 30.43 1.63 -1.44
N ASN A 7 29.72 0.98 -2.36
CA ASN A 7 30.37 0.22 -3.44
C ASN A 7 29.40 -0.08 -4.58
N TRP A 8 29.87 0.03 -5.83
CA TRP A 8 29.15 -0.34 -7.04
C TRP A 8 28.99 -1.86 -7.12
N ILE A 9 27.77 -2.38 -7.02
CA ILE A 9 27.42 -3.70 -7.55
C ILE A 9 26.13 -3.56 -8.34
N TYR A 10 26.21 -3.98 -9.59
CA TYR A 10 25.24 -3.85 -10.65
C TYR A 10 23.89 -4.48 -10.30
N CYS A 11 22.81 -3.79 -10.72
CA CYS A 11 21.44 -4.28 -10.81
C CYS A 11 21.37 -5.59 -11.61
N LEU A 12 21.45 -6.71 -10.91
CA LEU A 12 21.16 -8.06 -11.41
C LEU A 12 20.01 -8.65 -10.58
N CYS A 13 18.89 -7.92 -10.51
CA CYS A 13 17.64 -8.40 -9.91
C CYS A 13 16.61 -8.78 -10.98
N LEU A 14 17.06 -9.25 -12.16
CA LEU A 14 16.18 -9.60 -13.28
C LEU A 14 15.92 -11.10 -13.47
N ALA A 15 16.45 -11.99 -12.64
CA ALA A 15 16.06 -13.40 -12.70
C ALA A 15 16.49 -14.11 -11.42
N PHE A 16 15.59 -14.32 -10.45
CA PHE A 16 15.43 -15.61 -9.74
C PHE A 16 14.45 -15.66 -8.55
N PHE A 17 13.61 -14.65 -8.27
CA PHE A 17 12.63 -14.74 -7.16
C PHE A 17 11.22 -14.22 -7.47
N CYS A 18 10.73 -14.39 -8.72
CA CYS A 18 9.30 -14.22 -9.05
C CYS A 18 8.56 -15.56 -9.21
N LEU A 19 9.09 -16.67 -8.67
CA LEU A 19 8.47 -18.00 -8.76
C LEU A 19 7.82 -18.49 -7.46
N TRP A 20 7.67 -17.63 -6.46
CA TRP A 20 6.72 -17.89 -5.37
C TRP A 20 5.51 -17.01 -5.60
N GLY A 21 4.65 -17.50 -6.51
CA GLY A 21 3.30 -17.00 -6.71
C GLY A 21 2.48 -17.20 -5.45
N ILE A 22 2.65 -16.31 -4.49
CA ILE A 22 1.65 -16.01 -3.49
C ILE A 22 1.07 -14.68 -3.93
N SER A 23 0.27 -14.69 -5.00
CA SER A 23 -0.60 -13.56 -5.27
C SER A 23 -1.59 -13.53 -4.11
N PRO A 24 -1.54 -12.54 -3.19
CA PRO A 24 -2.62 -12.41 -2.23
C PRO A 24 -3.91 -12.22 -3.02
N VAL A 25 -4.81 -13.19 -2.86
CA VAL A 25 -6.21 -13.13 -3.27
C VAL A 25 -6.75 -11.73 -2.92
N ASN A 26 -7.18 -10.99 -3.95
CA ASN A 26 -7.79 -9.66 -3.84
C ASN A 26 -6.96 -8.60 -3.09
N ALA A 27 -5.71 -8.37 -3.51
CA ALA A 27 -4.99 -7.18 -3.08
C ALA A 27 -5.19 -6.01 -4.05
N GLY A 28 -5.75 -4.90 -3.55
CA GLY A 28 -5.73 -3.64 -4.27
C GLY A 28 -4.31 -3.04 -4.24
N VAL A 29 -3.78 -2.69 -5.40
CA VAL A 29 -2.45 -2.06 -5.54
C VAL A 29 -2.63 -0.55 -5.73
N LEU A 30 -1.94 0.23 -4.90
CA LEU A 30 -1.86 1.68 -4.94
C LEU A 30 -0.41 2.08 -5.23
N SER A 31 -0.17 3.05 -6.10
CA SER A 31 1.20 3.48 -6.38
C SER A 31 1.32 4.89 -6.92
N ASN A 32 2.55 5.41 -6.84
CA ASN A 32 2.99 6.58 -7.58
C ASN A 32 4.41 6.33 -8.13
N LYS A 33 5.13 7.38 -8.52
CA LYS A 33 6.49 7.26 -9.06
C LYS A 33 7.53 6.76 -8.05
N ASP A 34 7.28 6.88 -6.75
CA ASP A 34 8.26 6.65 -5.68
C ASP A 34 7.91 5.48 -4.75
N LEU A 35 6.63 5.12 -4.66
CA LEU A 35 6.14 4.10 -3.72
C LEU A 35 5.06 3.22 -4.39
N THR A 36 5.12 1.92 -4.07
CA THR A 36 4.03 0.96 -4.36
C THR A 36 3.55 0.34 -3.06
N VAL A 37 2.24 0.24 -2.89
CA VAL A 37 1.56 -0.33 -1.73
C VAL A 37 0.51 -1.34 -2.18
N SER A 38 0.54 -2.53 -1.60
CA SER A 38 -0.49 -3.56 -1.77
C SER A 38 -1.20 -3.80 -0.45
N VAL A 39 -2.53 -3.73 -0.46
CA VAL A 39 -3.35 -4.03 0.73
C VAL A 39 -3.98 -5.40 0.57
N GLY A 40 -3.58 -6.35 1.42
CA GLY A 40 -4.09 -7.72 1.40
C GLY A 40 -5.09 -8.01 2.52
N ASN A 41 -5.66 -9.22 2.47
CA ASN A 41 -6.63 -9.72 3.45
C ASN A 41 -7.88 -8.81 3.61
N GLN A 42 -8.33 -8.20 2.51
CA GLN A 42 -9.46 -7.27 2.51
C GLN A 42 -10.76 -7.95 2.95
N GLN A 43 -10.93 -9.25 2.68
CA GLN A 43 -12.06 -10.06 3.14
C GLN A 43 -12.20 -10.16 4.66
N SER A 44 -11.15 -9.82 5.42
CA SER A 44 -11.23 -9.79 6.89
C SER A 44 -12.09 -8.64 7.43
N TRP A 45 -12.36 -7.64 6.60
CA TRP A 45 -13.26 -6.55 6.95
C TRP A 45 -14.71 -6.95 6.73
N THR A 46 -15.50 -6.87 7.80
CA THR A 46 -16.92 -7.26 7.79
C THR A 46 -17.86 -6.11 7.38
N GLY A 47 -17.32 -5.00 6.89
CA GLY A 47 -18.07 -3.75 6.67
C GLY A 47 -18.30 -2.94 7.95
N ARG A 48 -17.82 -3.40 9.12
CA ARG A 48 -17.93 -2.68 10.41
C ARG A 48 -16.64 -1.92 10.75
N ASN A 49 -16.78 -0.74 11.34
CA ASN A 49 -15.65 0.09 11.77
C ASN A 49 -14.82 -0.60 12.86
N GLY A 50 -13.51 -0.36 12.83
CA GLY A 50 -12.56 -0.93 13.78
C GLY A 50 -12.33 -2.43 13.62
N THR A 51 -12.82 -3.03 12.53
CA THR A 51 -12.61 -4.46 12.22
C THR A 51 -11.60 -4.65 11.09
N GLY A 52 -11.25 -5.90 10.84
CA GLY A 52 -10.22 -6.28 9.87
C GLY A 52 -8.98 -6.87 10.53
N ASN A 53 -8.17 -7.49 9.69
CA ASN A 53 -6.79 -7.93 9.94
C ASN A 53 -6.01 -7.74 8.64
N LEU A 54 -6.13 -6.55 8.05
CA LEU A 54 -5.58 -6.26 6.72
C LEU A 54 -4.05 -6.31 6.78
N SER A 55 -3.43 -6.73 5.69
CA SER A 55 -1.98 -6.65 5.53
C SER A 55 -1.61 -5.47 4.65
N TYR A 56 -0.45 -4.88 4.95
CA TYR A 56 0.18 -3.83 4.17
C TYR A 56 1.52 -4.36 3.66
N TYR A 57 1.78 -4.19 2.38
CA TYR A 57 3.08 -4.39 1.79
C TYR A 57 3.46 -3.16 1.00
N GLY A 58 4.48 -2.42 1.44
CA GLY A 58 4.93 -1.19 0.79
C GLY A 58 6.41 -1.25 0.42
N CYS A 59 6.76 -0.84 -0.80
CA CYS A 59 8.13 -0.82 -1.30
C CYS A 59 8.46 0.52 -1.97
N ASP A 60 9.63 1.05 -1.69
CA ASP A 60 10.19 2.21 -2.41
C ASP A 60 10.90 1.79 -3.71
N ARG A 61 11.43 2.78 -4.46
CA ARG A 61 12.15 2.56 -5.74
C ARG A 61 13.47 1.82 -5.56
N GLN A 62 14.00 1.77 -4.35
CA GLN A 62 15.24 1.09 -3.97
C GLN A 62 14.97 -0.33 -3.47
N CYS A 63 13.73 -0.82 -3.65
CA CYS A 63 13.26 -2.12 -3.19
C CYS A 63 13.39 -2.31 -1.67
N GLN A 64 13.38 -1.22 -0.90
CA GLN A 64 13.23 -1.29 0.55
C GLN A 64 11.75 -1.49 0.85
N CYS A 65 11.43 -2.67 1.34
CA CYS A 65 10.05 -3.10 1.56
C CYS A 65 9.74 -3.32 3.04
N ILE A 66 8.50 -3.03 3.41
CA ILE A 66 7.96 -3.33 4.74
C ILE A 66 6.65 -4.11 4.60
N TYR A 67 6.48 -5.09 5.48
CA TYR A 67 5.26 -5.89 5.59
C TYR A 67 4.66 -5.74 6.99
N LEU A 68 3.40 -5.30 7.05
CA LEU A 68 2.66 -5.11 8.29
C LEU A 68 1.36 -5.92 8.27
N THR A 69 0.92 -6.35 9.45
CA THR A 69 -0.34 -7.09 9.64
C THR A 69 -1.16 -6.42 10.75
N GLY A 70 -2.36 -6.94 11.02
CA GLY A 70 -3.22 -6.38 12.08
C GLY A 70 -3.89 -5.07 11.71
N GLY A 71 -3.92 -4.70 10.42
CA GLY A 71 -4.54 -3.48 9.95
C GLY A 71 -6.04 -3.45 10.23
N LYS A 72 -6.53 -2.30 10.68
CA LYS A 72 -7.96 -2.07 10.96
C LYS A 72 -8.49 -0.94 10.12
N ILE A 73 -9.72 -1.09 9.64
CA ILE A 73 -10.39 -0.10 8.79
C ILE A 73 -11.55 0.57 9.52
N THR A 74 -11.67 1.88 9.33
CA THR A 74 -12.77 2.71 9.84
C THR A 74 -13.23 3.64 8.74
N CYS A 75 -14.51 3.58 8.38
CA CYS A 75 -15.12 4.46 7.40
C CYS A 75 -16.05 5.47 8.09
N ARG A 76 -15.80 6.76 7.86
CA ARG A 76 -16.60 7.86 8.41
C ARG A 76 -16.54 9.05 7.45
N ASN A 77 -17.67 9.74 7.29
CA ASN A 77 -17.78 10.96 6.48
C ASN A 77 -17.27 10.79 5.03
N GLY A 78 -17.58 9.65 4.40
CA GLY A 78 -17.18 9.39 3.01
C GLY A 78 -15.72 8.99 2.82
N VAL A 79 -14.95 8.78 3.90
CA VAL A 79 -13.54 8.35 3.84
C VAL A 79 -13.35 7.09 4.67
N CYS A 80 -12.65 6.11 4.11
CA CYS A 80 -12.19 4.92 4.80
C CYS A 80 -10.71 5.04 5.14
N GLN A 81 -10.39 4.95 6.43
CA GLN A 81 -9.02 4.95 6.92
C GLN A 81 -8.63 3.53 7.34
N THR A 82 -7.56 3.01 6.75
CA THR A 82 -6.92 1.77 7.21
C THR A 82 -5.62 2.10 7.92
N VAL A 83 -5.45 1.59 9.14
CA VAL A 83 -4.32 1.91 10.01
C VAL A 83 -3.54 0.64 10.36
N TRP A 84 -2.22 0.71 10.21
CA TRP A 84 -1.26 -0.27 10.70
C TRP A 84 -0.29 0.38 11.69
N GLN A 85 0.13 -0.37 12.70
CA GLN A 85 1.12 0.06 13.68
C GLN A 85 2.40 -0.76 13.53
N ASN A 86 3.55 -0.08 13.60
CA ASN A 86 4.85 -0.72 13.65
C ASN A 86 5.78 0.05 14.59
N LYS A 87 5.95 -0.46 15.81
CA LYS A 87 6.70 0.22 16.87
C LYS A 87 6.13 1.64 17.06
N ASP A 88 6.97 2.66 16.88
CA ASP A 88 6.64 4.06 17.11
C ASP A 88 6.05 4.74 15.86
N TYR A 89 5.70 3.97 14.84
CA TYR A 89 5.18 4.46 13.57
C TYR A 89 3.77 3.95 13.27
N SER A 90 2.91 4.85 12.79
CA SER A 90 1.59 4.51 12.27
C SER A 90 1.51 4.78 10.78
N TYR A 91 0.97 3.82 10.03
CA TYR A 91 0.77 3.90 8.58
C TYR A 91 -0.72 3.99 8.33
N VAL A 92 -1.17 5.10 7.74
CA VAL A 92 -2.59 5.38 7.54
C VAL A 92 -2.85 5.56 6.05
N LEU A 93 -3.67 4.67 5.47
CA LEU A 93 -4.23 4.88 4.14
C LEU A 93 -5.63 5.48 4.28
N SER A 94 -5.81 6.68 3.74
CA SER A 94 -7.10 7.38 3.67
C SER A 94 -7.63 7.33 2.24
N SER A 95 -8.65 6.51 2.01
CA SER A 95 -9.29 6.35 0.71
C SER A 95 -10.70 6.93 0.74
N PRO A 96 -11.07 7.80 -0.21
CA PRO A 96 -12.46 8.21 -0.36
C PRO A 96 -13.33 7.02 -0.79
N ILE A 97 -14.58 7.00 -0.34
CA ILE A 97 -15.57 6.02 -0.80
C ILE A 97 -16.00 6.44 -2.20
N THR A 98 -15.54 5.69 -3.19
CA THR A 98 -15.86 5.93 -4.59
C THR A 98 -16.99 5.00 -5.07
N ASN A 99 -17.68 5.41 -6.13
CA ASN A 99 -18.63 4.53 -6.79
C ASN A 99 -17.86 3.49 -7.61
N PRO A 100 -18.12 2.18 -7.43
CA PRO A 100 -17.39 1.10 -8.11
C PRO A 100 -17.46 1.14 -9.64
N ARG A 101 -18.38 1.92 -10.24
CA ARG A 101 -18.50 2.08 -11.70
C ARG A 101 -17.59 3.15 -12.30
N THR A 102 -16.88 3.91 -11.49
CA THR A 102 -15.96 4.96 -11.96
C THR A 102 -14.55 4.51 -11.64
N TYR A 103 -13.64 4.59 -12.61
CA TYR A 103 -12.24 4.40 -12.31
C TYR A 103 -11.85 5.46 -11.25
N PRO A 104 -11.29 5.07 -10.10
CA PRO A 104 -10.97 6.03 -9.06
C PRO A 104 -9.80 6.91 -9.54
N GLU A 105 -10.14 8.08 -10.09
CA GLU A 105 -9.20 9.19 -10.28
C GLU A 105 -8.81 9.82 -8.95
N THR A 106 -9.59 9.56 -7.90
CA THR A 106 -9.35 10.11 -6.57
C THR A 106 -8.25 9.33 -5.86
N PRO A 107 -7.15 9.99 -5.47
CA PRO A 107 -6.03 9.31 -4.84
C PRO A 107 -6.41 8.81 -3.44
N THR A 108 -5.71 7.75 -3.03
CA THR A 108 -5.59 7.38 -1.63
C THR A 108 -4.39 8.11 -1.05
N THR A 109 -4.56 8.78 0.08
CA THR A 109 -3.44 9.40 0.80
C THR A 109 -2.83 8.39 1.77
N LEU A 110 -1.54 8.12 1.61
CA LEU A 110 -0.73 7.48 2.64
C LEU A 110 -0.11 8.55 3.53
N THR A 111 -0.38 8.47 4.83
CA THR A 111 0.30 9.28 5.84
C THR A 111 1.04 8.37 6.80
N ILE A 112 2.31 8.67 7.04
CA ILE A 112 3.13 7.98 8.03
C ILE A 112 3.36 8.94 9.19
N TYR A 113 2.99 8.49 10.38
CA TYR A 113 3.16 9.20 11.64
C TYR A 113 4.29 8.59 12.44
N SER A 114 4.99 9.44 13.18
CA SER A 114 5.85 9.10 14.32
C SER A 114 5.28 9.74 15.59
N GLU A 115 5.91 9.53 16.74
CA GLU A 115 5.59 10.27 17.97
C GLU A 115 5.68 11.79 17.81
N SER A 116 6.54 12.27 16.92
CA SER A 116 6.74 13.71 16.65
C SER A 116 5.73 14.30 15.65
N GLY A 117 4.82 13.48 15.12
CA GLY A 117 3.81 13.87 14.12
C GLY A 117 4.06 13.26 12.74
N VAL A 118 3.55 13.93 11.70
CA VAL A 118 3.63 13.45 10.30
C VAL A 118 5.07 13.49 9.82
N ILE A 119 5.58 12.35 9.35
CA ILE A 119 6.94 12.25 8.79
C ILE A 119 6.94 12.06 7.27
N SER A 120 5.83 11.58 6.70
CA SER A 120 5.68 11.42 5.27
C SER A 120 4.20 11.43 4.90
N GLU A 121 3.93 12.00 3.73
CA GLU A 121 2.61 12.00 3.10
C GLU A 121 2.78 11.79 1.61
N ALA A 122 1.97 10.92 1.02
CA ALA A 122 2.02 10.61 -0.41
C ALA A 122 0.63 10.28 -0.95
N GLU A 123 0.33 10.83 -2.12
CA GLU A 123 -0.83 10.40 -2.90
C GLU A 123 -0.47 9.15 -3.70
N LEU A 124 -1.33 8.13 -3.62
CA LEU A 124 -1.20 6.87 -4.32
C LEU A 124 -2.46 6.61 -5.13
N TYR A 125 -2.26 6.19 -6.38
CA TYR A 125 -3.35 5.94 -7.30
C TYR A 125 -3.57 4.43 -7.44
N PRO A 126 -4.84 3.98 -7.46
CA PRO A 126 -5.16 2.61 -7.80
C PRO A 126 -4.56 2.24 -9.16
N LYS A 127 -3.85 1.12 -9.21
CA LYS A 127 -3.40 0.55 -10.47
C LYS A 127 -4.53 -0.27 -11.10
N PRO A 128 -4.69 -0.21 -12.43
CA PRO A 128 -5.57 -1.14 -13.10
C PRO A 128 -5.10 -2.56 -12.79
N PHE A 129 -6.02 -3.50 -12.62
CA PHE A 129 -5.66 -4.90 -12.81
C PHE A 129 -5.23 -5.01 -14.28
N ASP A 130 -3.99 -5.43 -14.56
CA ASP A 130 -3.39 -5.52 -15.91
C ASP A 130 -4.10 -6.52 -16.88
N ASN A 131 -5.36 -6.88 -16.61
CA ASN A 131 -6.20 -7.71 -17.46
C ASN A 131 -7.01 -6.92 -18.51
N LEU A 132 -6.73 -5.63 -18.72
CA LEU A 132 -7.34 -4.84 -19.80
C LEU A 132 -6.53 -4.84 -21.10
N ASP A 133 -5.64 -5.81 -21.29
CA ASP A 133 -5.08 -6.12 -22.60
C ASP A 133 -5.75 -7.39 -23.18
N SER A 134 -7.03 -7.27 -23.52
CA SER A 134 -7.66 -8.21 -24.43
C SER A 134 -8.41 -7.45 -25.53
N ARG A 135 -7.63 -6.93 -26.48
CA ARG A 135 -7.93 -6.76 -27.90
C ARG A 135 -9.23 -6.02 -28.29
N ASN A 136 -9.02 -4.87 -28.93
CA ASN A 136 -9.87 -4.34 -30.01
C ASN A 136 -10.23 -5.41 -31.04
#